data_AF-Q4DNB9-F1
#
_entry.id   AF-Q4DNB9-F1
#
_cell.length_a   1.000
_cell.length_b   1.000
_cell.length_c   1.000
_cell.angle_alpha   90.00
_cell.angle_beta   90.00
_cell.angle_gamma   90.00
#
_symmetry.space_group_name_H-M   'P 1'
#
loop_
_entity.id
_entity.type
_entity.pdbx_description
1 polymer ?
#
loop_
_entity_poly.entity_id
_entity_poly.type
_entity_poly.pdbx_seq_one_letter_code
_entity_poly.pdbx_strand_id
1 'polypeptide(L)'
;MSKYADPDYWEERYRSNDTTYDWYVPFDSLEPILRPLLQPPEQVRVLIVGCGNSRLSASLYDELNIRKITNVDVSPTVIAQMERRCKNMTEMQWICCDLVNTSPEKLLALLCPNDYLFDFIIDKGFIDAILGGHNSFHNVYTVTKNLSRLLKKGGRFLSVSYGSPETRMDHFRRRRLFFDVEHKAIEKPMFNSTATTTGHYHVYIMTKLGEKQTAIAVGDAGAALDGTTVSGDSDDDEDDFYDRFMMQTTSPTMAADPSRIHTL
;
A
#
# COMPACT_ATOMS: atom_id res chain seq x y z
N MET A 1 4.06 -13.18 -14.72
CA MET A 1 4.17 -11.96 -13.89
C MET A 1 3.99 -10.73 -14.77
N SER A 2 3.46 -9.67 -14.19
CA SER A 2 3.46 -8.35 -14.80
C SER A 2 4.84 -7.73 -14.72
N LYS A 3 5.30 -7.06 -15.79
CA LYS A 3 6.50 -6.22 -15.77
C LYS A 3 6.41 -5.06 -14.77
N TYR A 4 5.20 -4.67 -14.36
CA TYR A 4 4.98 -3.59 -13.40
C TYR A 4 5.40 -3.97 -11.97
N ALA A 5 5.64 -5.25 -11.67
CA ALA A 5 6.16 -5.67 -10.38
C ALA A 5 7.70 -5.59 -10.28
N ASP A 6 8.37 -5.31 -11.40
CA ASP A 6 9.83 -5.30 -11.50
C ASP A 6 10.36 -3.85 -11.35
N PRO A 7 11.16 -3.55 -10.31
CA PRO A 7 11.80 -2.25 -10.15
C PRO A 7 12.64 -1.83 -11.37
N ASP A 8 13.29 -2.76 -12.06
CA ASP A 8 14.16 -2.45 -13.20
C ASP A 8 13.34 -1.93 -14.40
N TYR A 9 12.13 -2.46 -14.60
CA TYR A 9 11.20 -1.93 -15.60
C TYR A 9 10.85 -0.46 -15.34
N TRP A 10 10.60 -0.10 -14.08
CA TRP A 10 10.27 1.28 -13.71
C TRP A 10 11.47 2.20 -13.87
N GLU A 11 12.64 1.78 -13.43
CA GLU A 11 13.87 2.56 -13.59
C GLU A 11 14.18 2.83 -15.07
N GLU A 12 14.06 1.83 -15.95
CA GLU A 12 14.24 2.02 -17.40
C GLU A 12 13.18 2.96 -17.98
N ARG A 13 11.90 2.81 -17.58
CA ARG A 13 10.83 3.71 -17.99
C ARG A 13 11.15 5.16 -17.63
N TYR A 14 11.61 5.43 -16.41
CA TYR A 14 11.91 6.79 -15.95
C TYR A 14 13.19 7.36 -16.59
N ARG A 15 14.19 6.53 -16.90
CA ARG A 15 15.36 6.96 -17.68
C ARG A 15 14.98 7.38 -19.09
N SER A 16 14.02 6.69 -19.70
CA SER A 16 13.61 6.95 -21.08
C SER A 16 12.82 8.26 -21.27
N ASN A 17 12.19 8.79 -20.21
CA ASN A 17 11.30 9.94 -20.33
C ASN A 17 11.15 10.72 -19.01
N ASP A 18 11.59 11.99 -18.99
CA ASP A 18 11.43 12.94 -17.87
C ASP A 18 10.15 13.80 -18.02
N THR A 19 9.00 13.14 -18.16
CA THR A 19 7.67 13.78 -18.14
C THR A 19 6.93 13.45 -16.84
N THR A 20 5.71 13.98 -16.67
CA THR A 20 4.82 13.58 -15.57
C THR A 20 3.72 12.69 -16.11
N TYR A 21 3.26 11.73 -15.31
CA TYR A 21 2.19 10.81 -15.70
C TYR A 21 1.39 10.37 -14.49
N ASP A 22 0.07 10.44 -14.61
CA ASP A 22 -0.86 10.02 -13.57
C ASP A 22 -1.53 8.70 -13.94
N TRP A 23 -1.26 7.66 -13.14
CA TRP A 23 -1.97 6.39 -13.27
C TRP A 23 -3.40 6.49 -12.75
N TYR A 24 -4.31 5.83 -13.46
CA TYR A 24 -5.75 5.75 -13.22
C TYR A 24 -6.50 7.08 -13.34
N VAL A 25 -6.30 7.96 -12.37
CA VAL A 25 -7.02 9.22 -12.25
C VAL A 25 -6.06 10.37 -11.96
N PRO A 26 -6.31 11.57 -12.52
CA PRO A 26 -5.60 12.79 -12.15
C PRO A 26 -6.03 13.27 -10.76
N PHE A 27 -5.30 14.25 -10.23
CA PHE A 27 -5.62 14.87 -8.93
C PHE A 27 -7.06 15.39 -8.85
N ASP A 28 -7.54 16.09 -9.88
CA ASP A 28 -8.88 16.69 -9.92
C ASP A 28 -10.01 15.70 -9.64
N SER A 29 -9.84 14.44 -10.05
CA SER A 29 -10.82 13.38 -9.78
C SER A 29 -10.74 12.83 -8.36
N LEU A 30 -9.57 12.93 -7.71
CA LEU A 30 -9.34 12.51 -6.33
C LEU A 30 -9.61 13.62 -5.31
N GLU A 31 -9.50 14.89 -5.71
CA GLU A 31 -9.62 16.05 -4.84
C GLU A 31 -10.91 16.04 -3.99
N PRO A 32 -12.11 15.73 -4.54
CA PRO A 32 -13.34 15.70 -3.74
C PRO A 32 -13.32 14.64 -2.61
N ILE A 33 -12.50 13.59 -2.77
CA ILE A 33 -12.30 12.57 -1.75
C ILE A 33 -11.20 13.00 -0.77
N LEU A 34 -10.10 13.56 -1.27
CA LEU A 34 -8.92 13.90 -0.45
C LEU A 34 -9.14 15.15 0.42
N ARG A 35 -9.72 16.22 -0.13
CA ARG A 35 -9.92 17.50 0.56
C ARG A 35 -10.60 17.37 1.93
N PRO A 36 -11.72 16.64 2.10
CA PRO A 36 -12.35 16.47 3.41
C PRO A 36 -11.57 15.55 4.36
N LEU A 37 -10.70 14.68 3.85
CA LEU A 37 -9.92 13.74 4.67
C LEU A 37 -8.62 14.36 5.19
N LEU A 38 -8.05 15.32 4.46
CA LEU A 38 -6.77 15.96 4.75
C LEU A 38 -6.98 17.30 5.48
N GLN A 39 -7.59 17.26 6.67
CA GLN A 39 -7.91 18.44 7.48
C GLN A 39 -7.37 18.32 8.92
N PRO A 40 -6.93 19.43 9.54
CA PRO A 40 -6.62 20.72 8.94
C PRO A 40 -5.27 20.66 8.16
N PRO A 41 -5.15 21.27 6.96
CA PRO A 41 -4.02 21.02 6.07
C PRO A 41 -2.63 21.27 6.67
N GLU A 42 -2.50 22.26 7.53
CA GLU A 42 -1.22 22.70 8.11
C GLU A 42 -0.66 21.68 9.13
N GLN A 43 -1.51 20.77 9.62
CA GLN A 43 -1.14 19.76 10.62
C GLN A 43 -0.93 18.37 10.02
N VAL A 44 -1.41 18.12 8.80
CA VAL A 44 -1.40 16.81 8.17
C VAL A 44 -0.02 16.50 7.59
N ARG A 45 0.51 15.32 7.93
CA ARG A 45 1.70 14.75 7.30
C ARG A 45 1.31 13.58 6.39
N VAL A 46 1.69 13.68 5.11
CA VAL A 46 1.32 12.71 4.07
C VAL A 46 2.54 11.93 3.59
N LEU A 47 2.41 10.62 3.47
CA LEU A 47 3.36 9.76 2.78
C LEU A 47 2.74 9.26 1.47
N ILE A 48 3.41 9.46 0.34
CA ILE A 48 2.98 8.97 -0.97
C ILE A 48 3.92 7.84 -1.38
N VAL A 49 3.38 6.62 -1.51
CA VAL A 49 4.16 5.40 -1.79
C VAL A 49 4.01 4.95 -3.24
N GLY A 50 5.13 4.55 -3.86
CA GLY A 50 5.21 4.33 -5.30
C GLY A 50 4.82 5.60 -6.05
N CYS A 51 5.42 6.73 -5.65
CA CYS A 51 4.97 8.05 -6.09
C CYS A 51 5.12 8.27 -7.60
N GLY A 52 6.11 7.59 -8.22
CA GLY A 52 6.48 7.79 -9.61
C GLY A 52 6.68 9.26 -9.96
N ASN A 53 6.29 9.63 -11.17
CA ASN A 53 6.30 10.99 -11.70
C ASN A 53 4.90 11.63 -11.73
N SER A 54 4.03 11.22 -10.80
CA SER A 54 2.66 11.71 -10.63
C SER A 54 2.65 13.19 -10.23
N ARG A 55 1.64 13.96 -10.69
CA ARG A 55 1.44 15.35 -10.23
C ARG A 55 0.71 15.45 -8.88
N LEU A 56 0.22 14.33 -8.34
CA LEU A 56 -0.53 14.27 -7.08
C LEU A 56 0.15 15.05 -5.94
N SER A 57 1.44 14.84 -5.72
CA SER A 57 2.18 15.48 -4.62
C SER A 57 2.23 17.00 -4.78
N ALA A 58 2.49 17.47 -6.00
CA ALA A 58 2.53 18.88 -6.33
C ALA A 58 1.15 19.54 -6.17
N SER A 59 0.08 18.89 -6.64
CA SER A 59 -1.29 19.36 -6.47
C SER A 59 -1.74 19.39 -5.00
N LEU A 60 -1.38 18.39 -4.19
CA LEU A 60 -1.64 18.43 -2.74
C LEU A 60 -0.95 19.64 -2.07
N TYR A 61 0.27 19.94 -2.51
CA TYR A 61 1.00 21.10 -2.02
C TYR A 61 0.32 22.41 -2.43
N ASP A 62 0.12 22.63 -3.72
CA ASP A 62 -0.36 23.92 -4.24
C ASP A 62 -1.86 24.15 -3.98
N GLU A 63 -2.69 23.12 -4.14
CA GLU A 63 -4.16 23.25 -4.18
C GLU A 63 -4.85 22.96 -2.84
N LEU A 64 -4.20 22.16 -1.97
CA LEU A 64 -4.71 21.82 -0.63
C LEU A 64 -3.88 22.42 0.52
N ASN A 65 -2.79 23.15 0.24
CA ASN A 65 -1.90 23.71 1.26
C ASN A 65 -1.20 22.64 2.15
N ILE A 66 -1.10 21.38 1.69
CA ILE A 66 -0.44 20.31 2.44
C ILE A 66 1.08 20.43 2.24
N ARG A 67 1.80 20.87 3.26
CA ARG A 67 3.24 21.17 3.15
C ARG A 67 4.14 19.96 3.42
N LYS A 68 3.78 19.13 4.40
CA LYS A 68 4.60 18.02 4.90
C LYS A 68 4.30 16.73 4.14
N ILE A 69 4.83 16.64 2.92
CA ILE A 69 4.64 15.49 2.02
C ILE A 69 5.97 14.77 1.85
N THR A 70 6.00 13.48 2.15
CA THR A 70 7.13 12.59 1.88
C THR A 70 6.76 11.66 0.73
N ASN A 71 7.57 11.63 -0.31
CA ASN A 71 7.35 10.80 -1.50
C ASN A 71 8.39 9.68 -1.53
N VAL A 72 7.94 8.46 -1.79
CA VAL A 72 8.80 7.28 -1.86
C VAL A 72 8.58 6.52 -3.15
N ASP A 73 9.68 6.18 -3.82
CA ASP A 73 9.71 5.28 -4.97
C ASP A 73 10.98 4.42 -4.92
N VAL A 74 10.97 3.27 -5.58
CA VAL A 74 12.13 2.38 -5.68
C VAL A 74 13.13 2.90 -6.72
N SER A 75 12.68 3.69 -7.70
CA SER A 75 13.53 4.23 -8.76
C SER A 75 14.31 5.47 -8.30
N PRO A 76 15.66 5.44 -8.28
CA PRO A 76 16.45 6.63 -8.00
C PRO A 76 16.29 7.70 -9.09
N THR A 77 16.05 7.30 -10.34
CA THR A 77 15.85 8.25 -11.45
C THR A 77 14.61 9.10 -11.25
N VAL A 78 13.46 8.51 -10.93
CA VAL A 78 12.23 9.29 -10.75
C VAL A 78 12.30 10.21 -9.54
N ILE A 79 12.93 9.75 -8.46
CA ILE A 79 13.18 10.56 -7.26
C ILE A 79 13.99 11.80 -7.62
N ALA A 80 15.11 11.66 -8.34
CA ALA A 80 15.94 12.80 -8.75
C ALA A 80 15.22 13.75 -9.73
N GLN A 81 14.42 13.21 -10.66
CA GLN A 81 13.60 14.02 -11.58
C GLN A 81 12.57 14.85 -10.83
N MET A 82 11.85 14.24 -9.89
CA MET A 82 10.80 14.90 -9.14
C MET A 82 11.35 15.91 -8.12
N GLU A 83 12.47 15.60 -7.46
CA GLU A 83 13.17 16.55 -6.60
C GLU A 83 13.57 17.82 -7.37
N ARG A 84 14.11 17.67 -8.58
CA ARG A 84 14.44 18.80 -9.47
C ARG A 84 13.20 19.61 -9.87
N ARG A 85 12.12 18.91 -10.24
CA ARG A 85 10.86 19.52 -10.71
C ARG A 85 10.15 20.28 -9.59
N CYS A 86 10.18 19.75 -8.37
CA CYS A 86 9.51 20.28 -7.19
C CYS A 86 10.44 21.06 -6.25
N LYS A 87 11.61 21.52 -6.74
CA LYS A 87 12.65 22.19 -5.93
C LYS A 87 12.18 23.40 -5.09
N ASN A 88 11.07 24.05 -5.48
CA ASN A 88 10.51 25.20 -4.76
C ASN A 88 9.56 24.79 -3.62
N MET A 89 9.19 23.50 -3.52
CA MET A 89 8.31 22.95 -2.48
C MET A 89 9.18 22.46 -1.30
N THR A 90 9.74 23.41 -0.55
CA THR A 90 10.89 23.18 0.36
C THR A 90 10.62 22.22 1.53
N GLU A 91 9.36 22.01 1.92
CA GLU A 91 8.97 21.04 2.96
C GLU A 91 8.65 19.64 2.42
N MET A 92 8.62 19.48 1.09
CA MET A 92 8.38 18.20 0.43
C MET A 92 9.68 17.40 0.34
N GLN A 93 9.59 16.11 0.67
CA GLN A 93 10.73 15.20 0.66
C GLN A 93 10.56 14.12 -0.42
N TRP A 94 11.68 13.69 -0.99
CA TRP A 94 11.75 12.64 -2.01
C TRP A 94 12.78 11.60 -1.57
N ILE A 95 12.37 10.35 -1.41
CA ILE A 95 13.20 9.28 -0.82
C ILE A 95 13.18 8.06 -1.74
N CYS A 96 14.36 7.61 -2.14
CA CYS A 96 14.53 6.35 -2.87
C CYS A 96 14.55 5.18 -1.88
N CYS A 97 13.55 4.30 -1.93
CA CYS A 97 13.45 3.15 -1.03
C CYS A 97 12.59 2.04 -1.63
N ASP A 98 13.08 0.80 -1.56
CA ASP A 98 12.29 -0.40 -1.82
C ASP A 98 11.41 -0.71 -0.60
N LEU A 99 10.14 -0.30 -0.65
CA LEU A 99 9.18 -0.51 0.42
C LEU A 99 8.81 -1.99 0.67
N VAL A 100 9.05 -2.87 -0.31
CA VAL A 100 8.72 -4.30 -0.21
C VAL A 100 9.81 -5.04 0.57
N ASN A 101 11.07 -4.76 0.26
CA ASN A 101 12.22 -5.49 0.81
C ASN A 101 12.94 -4.77 1.96
N THR A 102 12.56 -3.53 2.30
CA THR A 102 13.15 -2.82 3.45
C THR A 102 12.52 -3.27 4.77
N SER A 103 13.35 -3.58 5.78
CA SER A 103 12.86 -4.03 7.08
C SER A 103 12.02 -2.95 7.79
N PRO A 104 11.08 -3.35 8.69
CA PRO A 104 10.24 -2.39 9.42
C PRO A 104 11.04 -1.34 10.20
N GLU A 105 12.14 -1.74 10.84
CA GLU A 105 12.99 -0.86 11.67
C GLU A 105 13.70 0.17 10.80
N LYS A 106 14.21 -0.26 9.63
CA LYS A 106 14.85 0.64 8.67
C LYS A 106 13.84 1.59 8.03
N LEU A 107 12.61 1.14 7.76
CA LEU A 107 11.53 2.00 7.28
C LEU A 107 11.16 3.08 8.31
N LEU A 108 11.01 2.71 9.58
CA LEU A 108 10.73 3.67 10.66
C LEU A 108 11.87 4.69 10.81
N ALA A 109 13.12 4.24 10.85
CA ALA A 109 14.26 5.14 10.96
C ALA A 109 14.38 6.11 9.76
N LEU A 110 14.07 5.63 8.55
CA LEU A 110 14.17 6.41 7.32
C LEU A 110 13.00 7.40 7.14
N LEU A 111 11.77 6.94 7.35
CA LEU A 111 10.55 7.68 7.00
C LEU A 111 9.91 8.38 8.19
N CYS A 112 10.24 7.99 9.41
CA CYS A 112 9.68 8.51 10.66
C CYS A 112 10.78 8.96 11.65
N PRO A 113 11.77 9.78 11.24
CA PRO A 113 12.81 10.22 12.16
C PRO A 113 12.22 11.03 13.32
N ASN A 114 12.73 10.81 14.54
CA ASN A 114 12.17 11.36 15.79
C ASN A 114 10.78 10.84 16.14
N ASP A 115 10.46 9.61 15.72
CA ASP A 115 9.25 8.86 16.08
C ASP A 115 7.92 9.54 15.72
N TYR A 116 7.94 10.51 14.79
CA TYR A 116 6.69 11.01 14.23
C TYR A 116 6.05 9.93 13.34
N LEU A 117 4.73 9.90 13.27
CA LEU A 117 3.99 9.06 12.34
C LEU A 117 3.20 9.91 11.35
N PHE A 118 2.84 9.33 10.21
CA PHE A 118 2.03 9.97 9.19
C PHE A 118 0.55 9.99 9.61
N ASP A 119 -0.16 11.04 9.20
CA ASP A 119 -1.62 11.14 9.34
C ASP A 119 -2.32 10.42 8.19
N PHE A 120 -1.68 10.45 7.02
CA PHE A 120 -2.24 9.92 5.78
C PHE A 120 -1.15 9.24 4.94
N ILE A 121 -1.45 8.07 4.40
CA ILE A 121 -0.63 7.38 3.40
C ILE A 121 -1.46 7.28 2.12
N ILE A 122 -0.86 7.55 0.96
CA ILE A 122 -1.53 7.45 -0.34
C ILE A 122 -0.72 6.54 -1.25
N ASP A 123 -1.38 5.57 -1.85
CA ASP A 123 -0.86 4.85 -3.00
C ASP A 123 -1.80 4.98 -4.20
N LYS A 124 -1.21 5.06 -5.39
CA LYS A 124 -1.94 5.12 -6.65
C LYS A 124 -1.32 4.16 -7.67
N GLY A 125 -1.73 2.90 -7.58
CA GLY A 125 -1.25 1.81 -8.44
C GLY A 125 -0.02 1.07 -7.94
N PHE A 126 0.49 1.46 -6.77
CA PHE A 126 1.61 0.76 -6.15
C PHE A 126 1.21 -0.64 -5.67
N ILE A 127 0.05 -0.78 -5.00
CA ILE A 127 -0.43 -2.11 -4.60
C ILE A 127 -0.77 -2.96 -5.83
N ASP A 128 -1.30 -2.36 -6.90
CA ASP A 128 -1.55 -3.04 -8.18
C ASP A 128 -0.25 -3.57 -8.81
N ALA A 129 0.82 -2.77 -8.76
CA ALA A 129 2.14 -3.15 -9.24
C ALA A 129 2.67 -4.38 -8.49
N ILE A 130 2.60 -4.37 -7.15
CA ILE A 130 3.02 -5.52 -6.32
C ILE A 130 2.17 -6.76 -6.62
N LEU A 131 0.86 -6.58 -6.79
CA LEU A 131 -0.06 -7.70 -7.07
C LEU A 131 0.26 -8.44 -8.37
N GLY A 132 0.91 -7.77 -9.32
CA GLY A 132 1.37 -8.37 -10.56
C GLY A 132 2.61 -9.26 -10.44
N GLY A 133 3.28 -9.29 -9.29
CA GLY A 133 4.56 -9.98 -9.06
C GLY A 133 4.45 -11.39 -8.50
N HIS A 134 5.61 -12.01 -8.25
CA HIS A 134 5.69 -13.24 -7.46
C HIS A 134 5.42 -12.98 -5.99
N ASN A 135 4.90 -13.99 -5.30
CA ASN A 135 4.56 -13.93 -3.87
C ASN A 135 3.70 -12.70 -3.51
N SER A 136 2.87 -12.27 -4.46
CA SER A 136 2.21 -10.97 -4.45
C SER A 136 1.36 -10.75 -3.21
N PHE A 137 0.62 -11.77 -2.78
CA PHE A 137 -0.29 -11.67 -1.64
C PHE A 137 0.47 -11.47 -0.33
N HIS A 138 1.59 -12.17 -0.17
CA HIS A 138 2.49 -12.00 0.96
C HIS A 138 3.16 -10.62 0.91
N ASN A 139 3.65 -10.19 -0.25
CA ASN A 139 4.29 -8.88 -0.41
C ASN A 139 3.32 -7.74 -0.10
N VAL A 140 2.07 -7.82 -0.56
CA VAL A 140 1.00 -6.86 -0.22
C VAL A 140 0.76 -6.85 1.28
N TYR A 141 0.61 -8.01 1.92
CA TYR A 141 0.41 -8.06 3.36
C TYR A 141 1.58 -7.45 4.14
N THR A 142 2.81 -7.82 3.79
CA THR A 142 4.03 -7.30 4.41
C THR A 142 4.15 -5.79 4.25
N VAL A 143 3.97 -5.26 3.03
CA VAL A 143 4.05 -3.81 2.81
C VAL A 143 2.91 -3.09 3.52
N THR A 144 1.67 -3.57 3.46
CA THR A 144 0.53 -2.94 4.12
C THR A 144 0.69 -2.95 5.65
N LYS A 145 1.25 -4.01 6.22
CA LYS A 145 1.60 -4.09 7.65
C LYS A 145 2.70 -3.09 8.00
N ASN A 146 3.70 -2.91 7.15
CA ASN A 146 4.76 -1.91 7.35
C ASN A 146 4.21 -0.49 7.25
N LEU A 147 3.39 -0.19 6.24
CA LEU A 147 2.71 1.11 6.11
C LEU A 147 1.80 1.41 7.30
N SER A 148 1.10 0.41 7.83
CA SER A 148 0.33 0.56 9.07
C SER A 148 1.20 1.02 10.23
N ARG A 149 2.45 0.55 10.38
CA ARG A 149 3.37 1.00 11.44
C ARG A 149 3.79 2.46 11.30
N LEU A 150 3.90 2.96 10.06
CA LEU A 150 4.23 4.37 9.78
C LEU A 150 3.06 5.32 10.02
N LEU A 151 1.85 4.79 10.19
CA LEU A 151 0.61 5.54 10.30
C LEU A 151 0.19 5.72 11.78
N LYS A 152 -0.26 6.93 12.15
CA LYS A 152 -0.87 7.19 13.46
C LYS A 152 -2.12 6.32 13.68
N LYS A 153 -2.46 6.03 14.94
CA LYS A 153 -3.80 5.52 15.27
C LYS A 153 -4.84 6.54 14.82
N GLY A 154 -5.88 6.08 14.10
CA GLY A 154 -6.87 6.94 13.45
C GLY A 154 -6.41 7.58 12.14
N GLY A 155 -5.13 7.43 11.78
CA GLY A 155 -4.64 7.82 10.46
C GLY A 155 -5.23 6.93 9.37
N ARG A 156 -5.15 7.38 8.12
CA ARG A 156 -5.76 6.69 6.98
C ARG A 156 -4.74 6.32 5.92
N PHE A 157 -4.89 5.14 5.35
CA PHE A 157 -4.20 4.71 4.15
C PHE A 157 -5.24 4.72 3.01
N LEU A 158 -4.96 5.44 1.92
CA LEU A 158 -5.80 5.49 0.73
C LEU A 158 -5.11 4.79 -0.43
N SER A 159 -5.80 3.81 -1.03
CA SER A 159 -5.31 3.04 -2.18
C SER A 159 -6.20 3.29 -3.39
N VAL A 160 -5.63 3.87 -4.46
CA VAL A 160 -6.31 4.01 -5.76
C VAL A 160 -5.88 2.86 -6.65
N SER A 161 -6.86 2.08 -7.13
CA SER A 161 -6.63 0.80 -7.79
C SER A 161 -7.54 0.58 -8.99
N TYR A 162 -7.06 -0.22 -9.93
CA TYR A 162 -7.87 -0.83 -10.97
C TYR A 162 -8.73 -1.99 -10.44
N GLY A 163 -8.27 -2.71 -9.42
CA GLY A 163 -8.93 -3.89 -8.88
C GLY A 163 -10.28 -3.55 -8.24
N SER A 164 -11.32 -4.28 -8.62
CA SER A 164 -12.66 -4.14 -8.05
C SER A 164 -12.72 -4.67 -6.61
N PRO A 165 -13.77 -4.33 -5.83
CA PRO A 165 -13.86 -4.70 -4.42
C PRO A 165 -13.69 -6.20 -4.17
N GLU A 166 -14.23 -7.03 -5.06
CA GLU A 166 -14.17 -8.50 -5.00
C GLU A 166 -12.75 -9.05 -5.08
N THR A 167 -11.82 -8.30 -5.68
CA THR A 167 -10.41 -8.71 -5.85
C THR A 167 -9.46 -7.97 -4.92
N ARG A 168 -9.93 -6.94 -4.22
CA ARG A 168 -9.06 -6.00 -3.50
C ARG A 168 -9.35 -5.88 -2.02
N MET A 169 -10.62 -5.91 -1.61
CA MET A 169 -10.98 -5.62 -0.22
C MET A 169 -10.33 -6.61 0.77
N ASP A 170 -10.24 -7.88 0.41
CA ASP A 170 -9.71 -8.93 1.30
C ASP A 170 -8.22 -8.77 1.59
N HIS A 171 -7.47 -8.10 0.71
CA HIS A 171 -6.08 -7.74 1.01
C HIS A 171 -5.97 -6.73 2.15
N PHE A 172 -6.96 -5.85 2.31
CA PHE A 172 -6.96 -4.77 3.29
C PHE A 172 -7.71 -5.10 4.59
N ARG A 173 -8.63 -6.09 4.53
CA ARG A 173 -9.46 -6.54 5.67
C ARG A 173 -8.82 -7.62 6.55
N ARG A 174 -7.58 -8.02 6.29
CA ARG A 174 -6.87 -9.02 7.11
C ARG A 174 -6.83 -8.58 8.58
N ARG A 175 -7.21 -9.48 9.48
CA ARG A 175 -7.48 -9.16 10.90
C ARG A 175 -6.29 -8.50 11.59
N ARG A 176 -5.08 -8.96 11.27
CA ARG A 176 -3.80 -8.45 11.82
C ARG A 176 -3.37 -7.07 11.29
N LEU A 177 -4.12 -6.47 10.35
CA LEU A 177 -3.86 -5.11 9.88
C LEU A 177 -4.62 -4.04 10.69
N PHE A 178 -5.69 -4.44 11.38
CA PHE A 178 -6.54 -3.54 12.19
C PHE A 178 -7.05 -2.32 11.43
N PHE A 179 -7.49 -2.52 10.18
CA PHE A 179 -8.10 -1.47 9.37
C PHE A 179 -9.62 -1.59 9.34
N ASP A 180 -10.30 -0.46 9.49
CA ASP A 180 -11.66 -0.30 8.98
C ASP A 180 -11.57 0.14 7.51
N VAL A 181 -12.29 -0.53 6.61
CA VAL A 181 -12.08 -0.40 5.16
C VAL A 181 -13.35 0.08 4.47
N GLU A 182 -13.28 1.29 3.94
CA GLU A 182 -14.31 1.90 3.08
C GLU A 182 -13.90 1.79 1.60
N HIS A 183 -14.90 1.77 0.72
CA HIS A 183 -14.70 1.76 -0.73
C HIS A 183 -15.51 2.88 -1.40
N LYS A 184 -14.92 3.53 -2.39
CA LYS A 184 -15.56 4.48 -3.30
C LYS A 184 -15.18 4.14 -4.74
N ALA A 185 -16.14 4.28 -5.65
CA ALA A 185 -15.89 4.19 -7.09
C ALA A 185 -15.66 5.60 -7.66
N ILE A 186 -14.71 5.73 -8.59
CA ILE A 186 -14.51 6.94 -9.39
C ILE A 186 -14.71 6.56 -10.85
N GLU A 187 -15.55 7.30 -11.57
CA GLU A 187 -15.75 7.08 -13.00
C GLU A 187 -14.43 7.24 -13.76
N LYS A 188 -14.16 6.34 -14.71
CA LYS A 188 -12.96 6.43 -15.54
C LYS A 188 -13.02 7.73 -16.37
N PRO A 189 -11.99 8.60 -16.32
CA PRO A 189 -11.96 9.81 -17.11
C PRO A 189 -12.01 9.46 -18.60
N MET A 190 -12.97 10.03 -19.31
CA MET A 190 -13.10 9.82 -20.75
C MET A 190 -12.14 10.73 -21.51
N PHE A 191 -11.15 10.14 -22.16
CA PHE A 191 -10.38 10.87 -23.16
C PHE A 191 -11.16 10.82 -24.50
N ASN A 192 -11.83 11.93 -24.83
CA ASN A 192 -12.40 12.24 -26.15
C ASN A 192 -13.42 11.26 -26.79
N SER A 193 -14.25 10.56 -26.01
CA SER A 193 -15.36 9.76 -26.57
C SER A 193 -16.71 10.21 -26.03
N THR A 194 -17.72 10.31 -26.91
CA THR A 194 -19.13 10.57 -26.57
C THR A 194 -19.86 9.33 -26.06
N ALA A 195 -19.18 8.18 -25.93
CA ALA A 195 -19.75 6.97 -25.34
C ALA A 195 -19.92 7.13 -23.83
N THR A 196 -20.94 6.55 -23.20
CA THR A 196 -21.07 6.50 -21.74
C THR A 196 -19.87 5.81 -21.08
N THR A 197 -19.39 6.30 -19.92
CA THR A 197 -18.30 5.69 -19.15
C THR A 197 -18.59 4.22 -18.86
N THR A 198 -17.71 3.31 -19.31
CA THR A 198 -17.95 1.86 -19.20
C THR A 198 -17.28 1.20 -17.98
N GLY A 199 -16.74 1.99 -17.05
CA GLY A 199 -16.17 1.42 -15.84
C GLY A 199 -15.66 2.45 -14.84
N HIS A 200 -15.20 1.92 -13.71
CA HIS A 200 -14.72 2.70 -12.58
C HIS A 200 -13.27 2.35 -12.25
N TYR A 201 -12.55 3.30 -11.69
CA TYR A 201 -11.44 3.01 -10.80
C TYR A 201 -11.95 2.98 -9.36
N HIS A 202 -11.17 2.38 -8.45
CA HIS A 202 -11.60 2.11 -7.10
C HIS A 202 -10.67 2.80 -6.11
N VAL A 203 -11.26 3.48 -5.12
CA VAL A 203 -10.55 4.06 -3.99
C VAL A 203 -10.93 3.30 -2.74
N TYR A 204 -9.94 2.74 -2.07
CA TYR A 204 -10.08 2.08 -0.78
C TYR A 204 -9.48 2.97 0.29
N ILE A 205 -10.22 3.20 1.37
CA ILE A 205 -9.80 4.04 2.49
C ILE A 205 -9.76 3.15 3.72
N MET A 206 -8.55 2.88 4.19
CA MET A 206 -8.27 2.06 5.36
C MET A 206 -7.97 2.97 6.55
N THR A 207 -8.85 3.03 7.54
CA THR A 207 -8.63 3.79 8.78
C THR A 207 -7.98 2.89 9.83
N LYS A 208 -6.78 3.26 10.32
CA LYS A 208 -6.05 2.47 11.32
C LYS A 208 -6.75 2.50 12.66
N LEU A 209 -7.23 1.34 13.08
CA LEU A 209 -7.78 1.13 14.42
C LEU A 209 -6.63 0.87 15.40
N GLY A 210 -6.91 1.00 16.70
CA GLY A 210 -5.99 0.50 17.71
C GLY A 210 -6.01 -1.03 17.72
N GLU A 211 -4.90 -1.67 18.07
CA GLU A 211 -4.91 -3.10 18.40
C GLU A 211 -5.98 -3.34 19.46
N LYS A 212 -6.88 -4.31 19.23
CA LYS A 212 -7.76 -4.79 20.29
C LYS A 212 -6.84 -5.44 21.32
N GLN A 213 -6.66 -4.83 22.48
CA GLN A 213 -6.12 -5.55 23.63
C GLN A 213 -7.09 -6.70 23.91
N THR A 214 -6.76 -7.90 23.47
CA THR A 214 -7.40 -9.11 23.98
C THR A 214 -7.03 -9.16 25.45
N ALA A 215 -7.96 -8.75 26.32
CA ALA A 215 -7.84 -8.95 27.75
C ALA A 215 -7.73 -10.47 27.97
N ILE A 216 -6.53 -10.94 28.29
CA ILE A 216 -6.36 -12.26 28.89
C ILE A 216 -7.00 -12.12 30.28
N ALA A 217 -8.24 -12.55 30.39
CA ALA A 217 -8.88 -12.75 31.68
C ALA A 217 -8.10 -13.87 32.39
N VAL A 218 -7.18 -13.48 33.28
CA VAL A 218 -6.63 -14.38 34.28
C VAL A 218 -7.76 -14.60 35.29
N GLY A 219 -8.64 -15.55 34.96
CA GLY A 219 -9.70 -16.02 35.85
C GLY A 219 -9.07 -16.90 36.93
N ASP A 220 -9.12 -16.40 38.15
CA ASP A 220 -8.75 -17.12 39.36
C ASP A 220 -9.62 -18.38 39.53
N ALA A 221 -8.99 -19.44 40.00
CA ALA A 221 -9.56 -20.77 40.09
C ALA A 221 -10.67 -20.82 41.15
N GLY A 222 -11.89 -21.22 40.76
CA GLY A 222 -12.97 -21.35 41.74
C GLY A 222 -14.30 -21.86 41.19
N ALA A 223 -14.41 -23.19 41.09
CA ALA A 223 -15.63 -23.98 41.25
C ALA A 223 -16.76 -23.92 40.19
N ALA A 224 -17.13 -25.14 39.76
CA ALA A 224 -18.44 -25.63 39.33
C ALA A 224 -18.88 -25.43 37.85
N LEU A 225 -18.60 -26.48 37.06
CA LEU A 225 -19.57 -27.26 36.26
C LEU A 225 -20.81 -26.50 35.75
N ASP A 226 -20.82 -26.14 34.46
CA ASP A 226 -21.86 -26.65 33.56
C ASP A 226 -21.36 -26.69 32.11
N GLY A 227 -21.73 -27.74 31.39
CA GLY A 227 -21.20 -28.08 30.08
C GLY A 227 -21.86 -27.27 28.96
N THR A 228 -21.08 -26.49 28.23
CA THR A 228 -21.44 -26.12 26.85
C THR A 228 -20.16 -25.93 26.04
N THR A 229 -19.82 -26.92 25.23
CA THR A 229 -18.79 -26.85 24.20
C THR A 229 -19.23 -25.89 23.11
N VAL A 230 -18.79 -24.64 23.17
CA VAL A 230 -18.76 -23.74 22.02
C VAL A 230 -17.44 -23.97 21.32
N SER A 231 -17.50 -24.58 20.14
CA SER A 231 -16.39 -24.67 19.20
C SER A 231 -15.95 -23.24 18.84
N GLY A 232 -14.80 -22.82 19.37
CA GLY A 232 -14.08 -21.66 18.87
C GLY A 232 -13.46 -22.05 17.53
N ASP A 233 -14.19 -21.84 16.45
CA ASP A 233 -13.61 -21.80 15.10
C ASP A 233 -12.71 -20.56 15.07
N SER A 234 -11.40 -20.78 15.10
CA SER A 234 -10.39 -19.74 15.22
C SER A 234 -10.07 -19.18 13.84
N ASP A 235 -10.62 -18.02 13.48
CA ASP A 235 -10.18 -17.21 12.32
C ASP A 235 -8.68 -16.83 12.40
N ASP A 236 -8.03 -17.03 13.55
CA ASP A 236 -6.56 -16.98 13.69
C ASP A 236 -5.88 -18.03 12.82
N ASP A 237 -6.49 -19.22 12.73
CA ASP A 237 -6.01 -20.30 11.89
C ASP A 237 -6.15 -19.97 10.41
N GLU A 238 -7.07 -19.09 9.98
CA GLU A 238 -7.16 -18.70 8.57
C GLU A 238 -6.00 -17.79 8.16
N ASP A 239 -5.70 -16.72 8.89
CA ASP A 239 -4.55 -15.84 8.59
C ASP A 239 -3.24 -16.66 8.65
N ASP A 240 -3.09 -17.51 9.67
CA ASP A 240 -1.92 -18.38 9.80
C ASP A 240 -1.90 -19.52 8.76
N PHE A 241 -3.05 -20.04 8.34
CA PHE A 241 -3.16 -21.02 7.26
C PHE A 241 -2.81 -20.40 5.93
N TYR A 242 -3.33 -19.21 5.61
CA TYR A 242 -2.96 -18.47 4.42
C TYR A 242 -1.46 -18.15 4.42
N ASP A 243 -0.89 -17.70 5.55
CA ASP A 243 0.54 -17.45 5.65
C ASP A 243 1.36 -18.75 5.50
N ARG A 244 0.97 -19.86 6.15
CA ARG A 244 1.67 -21.16 6.08
C ARG A 244 1.55 -21.83 4.71
N PHE A 245 0.35 -21.87 4.14
CA PHE A 245 0.06 -22.46 2.84
C PHE A 245 0.91 -21.77 1.76
N MET A 246 1.00 -20.44 1.82
CA MET A 246 1.78 -19.67 0.86
C MET A 246 3.29 -19.87 1.07
N MET A 247 3.79 -19.93 2.32
CA MET A 247 5.19 -20.25 2.60
C MET A 247 5.63 -21.62 2.05
N GLN A 248 4.78 -22.64 2.13
CA GLN A 248 5.10 -23.99 1.63
C GLN A 248 5.16 -24.06 0.10
N THR A 249 4.34 -23.26 -0.62
CA THR A 249 4.37 -23.22 -2.10
C THR A 249 5.57 -22.47 -2.69
N THR A 250 6.34 -21.76 -1.85
CA THR A 250 7.50 -20.93 -2.29
C THR A 250 8.88 -21.56 -2.06
N SER A 251 8.95 -22.82 -1.60
CA SER A 251 10.24 -23.54 -1.49
C SER A 251 10.65 -24.14 -2.84
N PRO A 252 11.79 -23.78 -3.44
CA PRO A 252 12.26 -24.40 -4.68
C PRO A 252 12.92 -25.74 -4.36
N THR A 253 12.13 -26.81 -4.23
CA THR A 253 12.63 -28.19 -4.24
C THR A 253 12.40 -28.80 -5.60
N MET A 254 13.30 -28.55 -6.55
CA MET A 254 13.75 -29.51 -7.57
C MET A 254 15.05 -28.98 -8.19
N ALA A 255 16.17 -29.26 -7.54
CA ALA A 255 17.46 -29.30 -8.23
C ALA A 255 17.40 -30.49 -9.20
N ALA A 256 17.17 -30.20 -10.48
CA ALA A 256 17.26 -31.18 -11.55
C ALA A 256 18.74 -31.40 -11.89
N ASP A 257 19.22 -32.62 -11.62
CA ASP A 257 20.55 -33.14 -11.93
C ASP A 257 20.79 -33.20 -13.45
N PRO A 258 21.77 -32.47 -14.01
CA PRO A 258 22.14 -32.56 -15.42
C PRO A 258 23.16 -33.70 -15.63
N SER A 259 22.72 -34.95 -15.53
CA SER A 259 23.61 -36.11 -15.78
C SER A 259 23.03 -37.22 -16.66
N ARG A 260 21.91 -36.99 -17.36
CA ARG A 260 21.36 -37.97 -18.32
C ARG A 260 21.14 -37.37 -19.71
N ILE A 261 22.23 -37.30 -20.47
CA ILE A 261 22.18 -37.33 -21.94
C ILE A 261 22.76 -38.67 -22.37
N HIS A 262 21.88 -39.58 -22.79
CA HIS A 262 22.24 -40.78 -23.54
C HIS A 262 21.24 -40.95 -24.69
N THR A 263 21.78 -40.73 -25.90
CA THR A 263 21.49 -41.41 -27.16
C THR A 263 20.04 -41.55 -27.64
N LEU A 264 19.67 -40.75 -28.63
CA LEU A 264 19.28 -41.16 -29.99
C LEU A 264 19.50 -39.99 -30.96
#